data_AF-A0A502WPN5-F1
#
_entry.id   AF-A0A502WPN5-F1
#
_cell.length_a   1.000
_cell.length_b   1.000
_cell.length_c   1.000
_cell.angle_alpha   90.00
_cell.angle_beta   90.00
_cell.angle_gamma   90.00
#
_symmetry.space_group_name_H-M   'P 1'
#
loop_
_entity.id
_entity.type
_entity.pdbx_description
1 polymer ?
#
loop_
_entity_poly.entity_id
_entity_poly.type
_entity_poly.pdbx_seq_one_letter_code
_entity_poly.pdbx_strand_id
1 'polypeptide(L)'
;MPNNAPHNALRAAVNRAIASGAPVYVNQSGRPQMAEFSSANEAVLYRQKFGGWIFVKEGETAALWFDAEFYTPSFIFRHAAASGNGRLI
;
A
#
# COMPACT_ATOMS: atom_id res chain seq x y z
N MET A 1 -6.73 -23.91 20.74
CA MET A 1 -7.37 -23.41 19.50
C MET A 1 -6.33 -22.59 18.75
N PRO A 2 -5.99 -22.91 17.49
CA PRO A 2 -4.97 -22.16 16.77
C PRO A 2 -5.50 -20.75 16.46
N ASN A 3 -4.65 -19.77 16.72
CA ASN A 3 -4.94 -18.34 16.73
C ASN A 3 -5.10 -17.82 15.28
N ASN A 4 -6.34 -17.63 14.80
CA ASN A 4 -6.70 -17.17 13.45
C ASN A 4 -6.38 -15.68 13.16
N ALA A 5 -5.41 -15.10 13.88
CA ALA A 5 -5.01 -13.70 13.75
C ALA A 5 -4.63 -13.24 12.32
N PRO A 6 -3.85 -14.00 11.51
CA PRO A 6 -3.45 -13.54 10.18
C PRO A 6 -4.62 -13.48 9.19
N HIS A 7 -5.59 -14.39 9.31
CA HIS A 7 -6.81 -14.39 8.48
C HIS A 7 -7.70 -13.18 8.77
N ASN A 8 -7.80 -12.78 10.04
CA ASN A 8 -8.56 -11.60 10.46
C ASN A 8 -7.89 -10.29 10.03
N ALA A 9 -6.56 -10.21 10.10
CA ALA A 9 -5.80 -9.04 9.64
C ALA A 9 -5.91 -8.85 8.13
N LEU A 10 -5.80 -9.93 7.36
CA LEU A 10 -5.98 -9.93 5.91
C LEU A 10 -7.39 -9.50 5.51
N ARG A 11 -8.41 -10.10 6.12
CA ARG A 11 -9.81 -9.72 5.88
C ARG A 11 -10.08 -8.25 6.26
N ALA A 12 -9.47 -7.74 7.31
CA ALA A 12 -9.58 -6.34 7.71
C ALA A 12 -8.82 -5.38 6.77
N ALA A 13 -7.73 -5.81 6.14
CA ALA A 13 -7.02 -5.03 5.12
C ALA A 13 -7.83 -4.97 3.82
N VAL A 14 -8.36 -6.11 3.37
CA VAL A 14 -9.22 -6.20 2.18
C VAL A 14 -10.53 -5.43 2.36
N ASN A 15 -11.19 -5.55 3.51
CA ASN A 15 -12.42 -4.78 3.77
C ASN A 15 -12.16 -3.27 3.84
N ARG A 16 -10.97 -2.83 4.26
CA ARG A 16 -10.57 -1.42 4.24
C ARG A 16 -10.21 -0.93 2.84
N ALA A 17 -9.61 -1.79 2.02
CA ALA A 17 -9.39 -1.55 0.58
C ALA A 17 -10.72 -1.34 -0.14
N ILE A 18 -11.68 -2.25 0.07
CA ILE A 18 -13.02 -2.16 -0.50
C ILE A 18 -13.75 -0.90 0.00
N ALA A 19 -13.64 -0.57 1.30
CA ALA A 19 -14.27 0.63 1.86
C ALA A 19 -13.64 1.96 1.39
N SER A 20 -12.37 1.96 0.99
CA SER A 20 -11.68 3.13 0.43
C SER A 20 -11.79 3.20 -1.11
N GLY A 21 -12.32 2.15 -1.75
CA GLY A 21 -12.35 2.00 -3.22
C GLY A 21 -11.00 1.63 -3.83
N ALA A 22 -10.01 1.31 -3.01
CA ALA A 22 -8.63 1.11 -3.44
C ALA A 22 -8.31 -0.35 -3.82
N PRO A 23 -7.64 -0.59 -4.96
CA PRO A 23 -7.03 -1.89 -5.24
C PRO A 23 -5.85 -2.17 -4.28
N VAL A 24 -5.89 -3.32 -3.60
CA VAL A 24 -4.80 -3.82 -2.76
C VAL A 24 -4.27 -5.13 -3.33
N TYR A 25 -2.96 -5.20 -3.51
CA TYR A 25 -2.25 -6.35 -4.05
C TYR A 25 -1.57 -7.09 -2.91
N VAL A 26 -1.91 -8.37 -2.73
CA VAL A 26 -1.37 -9.23 -1.67
C VAL A 26 -0.47 -10.31 -2.26
N ASN A 27 0.51 -10.77 -1.49
CA ASN A 27 1.35 -11.91 -1.86
C ASN A 27 0.63 -13.26 -1.61
N GLN A 28 1.34 -14.36 -1.90
CA GLN A 28 0.85 -15.73 -1.71
C GLN A 28 0.50 -16.09 -0.26
N SER A 29 1.08 -15.38 0.73
CA SER A 29 0.73 -15.54 2.15
C SER A 29 -0.37 -14.57 2.59
N GLY A 30 -0.95 -13.81 1.66
CA GLY A 30 -2.02 -12.86 1.91
C GLY A 30 -1.55 -11.56 2.58
N ARG A 31 -0.25 -11.26 2.57
CA ARG A 31 0.25 -9.97 3.07
C ARG A 31 0.14 -8.89 1.98
N PRO A 32 -0.38 -7.69 2.29
CA PRO A 32 -0.36 -6.55 1.37
C PRO A 32 1.07 -6.22 0.97
N GLN A 33 1.30 -6.08 -0.34
CA GLN A 33 2.58 -5.64 -0.90
C GLN A 33 2.48 -4.24 -1.53
N MET A 34 1.29 -3.92 -2.04
CA MET A 34 0.99 -2.62 -2.64
C MET A 34 -0.47 -2.26 -2.38
N ALA A 35 -0.74 -0.98 -2.15
CA ALA A 35 -2.08 -0.45 -1.98
C ALA A 35 -2.16 0.92 -2.63
N GLU A 36 -3.25 1.19 -3.33
CA GLU A 36 -3.57 2.54 -3.80
C GLU A 36 -4.44 3.25 -2.77
N PHE A 37 -4.39 4.58 -2.71
CA PHE A 37 -5.20 5.39 -1.83
C PHE A 37 -5.66 6.62 -2.58
N SER A 38 -6.91 7.02 -2.36
CA SER A 38 -7.50 8.21 -2.99
C SER A 38 -6.84 9.52 -2.51
N SER A 39 -6.16 9.46 -1.36
CA SER A 39 -5.39 10.58 -0.81
C SER A 39 -4.03 10.16 -0.21
N ALA A 40 -3.03 11.03 -0.35
CA ALA A 40 -1.74 10.87 0.33
C ALA A 40 -1.87 10.78 1.86
N ASN A 41 -2.88 11.42 2.46
CA ASN A 41 -3.08 11.38 3.91
C ASN A 41 -3.49 9.98 4.40
N GLU A 42 -4.36 9.29 3.66
CA GLU A 42 -4.73 7.90 3.97
C GLU A 42 -3.54 6.95 3.84
N ALA A 43 -2.72 7.13 2.80
CA ALA A 43 -1.49 6.37 2.63
C ALA A 43 -0.50 6.60 3.79
N VAL A 44 -0.38 7.84 4.28
CA VAL A 44 0.45 8.18 5.47
C VAL A 44 -0.07 7.47 6.72
N LEU A 45 -1.38 7.50 6.97
CA LEU A 45 -1.97 6.78 8.10
C LEU A 45 -1.77 5.26 7.99
N TYR A 46 -1.78 4.72 6.78
CA TYR A 46 -1.49 3.31 6.53
C TYR A 46 -0.02 2.98 6.83
N ARG A 47 0.90 3.80 6.30
CA ARG A 47 2.35 3.66 6.55
C ARG A 47 2.70 3.75 8.03
N GLN A 48 2.07 4.62 8.81
CA GLN A 48 2.30 4.71 10.26
C GLN A 48 2.01 3.40 11.00
N LYS A 49 1.13 2.55 10.46
CA LYS A 49 0.74 1.27 11.06
C LYS A 49 1.56 0.10 10.54
N PHE A 50 1.96 0.13 9.27
CA PHE A 50 2.54 -1.03 8.57
C PHE A 50 3.96 -0.79 8.04
N GLY A 51 4.53 0.41 8.22
CA GLY A 51 5.79 0.78 7.60
C GLY A 51 5.64 1.00 6.09
N GLY A 52 6.74 0.89 5.34
CA GLY A 52 6.71 1.03 3.88
C GLY A 52 6.98 2.44 3.37
N TRP A 53 6.83 2.57 2.05
CA TRP A 53 7.08 3.76 1.26
C TRP A 53 5.78 4.25 0.65
N ILE A 54 5.63 5.57 0.52
CA ILE A 54 4.49 6.15 -0.19
C ILE A 54 4.99 6.90 -1.40
N PHE A 55 4.49 6.55 -2.58
CA PHE A 55 4.68 7.32 -3.78
C PHE A 55 3.45 8.21 -4.01
N VAL A 56 3.69 9.52 -4.13
CA VAL A 56 2.66 10.50 -4.48
C VAL A 56 3.01 11.05 -5.85
N LYS A 57 2.14 10.81 -6.83
CA LYS A 57 2.32 11.28 -8.20
C LYS A 57 2.07 12.79 -8.27
N GLU A 58 2.87 13.48 -9.05
CA GLU A 58 2.76 14.93 -9.20
C GLU A 58 1.45 15.30 -9.92
N GLY A 59 0.73 16.28 -9.38
CA GLY A 59 -0.57 16.70 -9.92
C GLY A 59 -1.74 15.79 -9.55
N GLU A 60 -1.51 14.70 -8.82
CA GLU A 60 -2.57 13.78 -8.36
C GLU A 60 -2.73 13.83 -6.83
N THR A 61 -3.96 13.60 -6.36
CA THR A 61 -4.24 13.46 -4.92
C THR A 61 -3.99 12.04 -4.45
N ALA A 62 -4.07 11.07 -5.36
CA ALA A 62 -3.88 9.66 -5.10
C ALA A 62 -2.44 9.34 -4.70
N ALA A 63 -2.28 8.27 -3.93
CA ALA A 63 -0.99 7.80 -3.46
C ALA A 63 -0.91 6.28 -3.47
N LEU A 64 0.29 5.78 -3.72
CA LEU A 64 0.58 4.35 -3.74
C LEU A 64 1.47 4.03 -2.55
N TRP A 65 1.05 3.08 -1.72
CA TRP A 65 1.87 2.50 -0.68
C TRP A 65 2.56 1.24 -1.20
N PHE A 66 3.83 1.08 -0.84
CA PHE A 66 4.65 -0.08 -1.13
C PHE A 66 5.25 -0.61 0.15
N ASP A 67 5.14 -1.92 0.37
CA ASP A 67 5.73 -2.58 1.53
C ASP A 67 7.27 -2.55 1.48
N ALA A 68 7.92 -2.17 2.58
CA ALA A 68 9.38 -2.04 2.63
C ALA A 68 10.13 -3.38 2.63
N GLU A 69 9.47 -4.50 2.99
CA GLU A 69 10.07 -5.84 2.91
C GLU A 69 10.21 -6.30 1.44
N PHE A 70 9.37 -5.77 0.54
CA PHE A 70 9.30 -6.21 -0.86
C PHE A 70 9.81 -5.16 -1.84
N TYR A 71 9.78 -3.87 -1.47
CA TYR A 71 10.13 -2.78 -2.37
C TYR A 71 11.24 -1.90 -1.78
N THR A 72 12.24 -1.62 -2.62
CA THR A 72 13.24 -0.59 -2.37
C THR A 72 12.88 0.70 -3.12
N PRO A 73 13.32 1.89 -2.67
CA PRO A 73 13.05 3.15 -3.37
C PRO A 73 13.40 3.10 -4.86
N SER A 74 14.57 2.54 -5.21
CA SER A 74 15.03 2.41 -6.59
C SER A 74 14.12 1.52 -7.44
N PHE A 75 13.53 0.47 -6.84
CA PHE A 75 12.59 -0.40 -7.53
C PHE A 75 11.22 0.28 -7.70
N ILE A 76 10.79 1.06 -6.71
CA ILE A 76 9.53 1.82 -6.77
C ILE A 76 9.55 2.81 -7.93
N PHE A 77 10.62 3.60 -8.10
CA PHE A 77 10.71 4.55 -9.23
C PHE A 77 10.71 3.89 -10.62
N ARG A 78 10.93 2.57 -10.71
CA ARG A 78 10.85 1.80 -11.96
C ARG A 78 9.54 1.02 -12.08
N HIS A 79 8.72 1.01 -11.04
CA HIS A 79 7.47 0.27 -10.99
C HIS A 79 6.41 0.95 -11.86
N ALA A 80 5.68 0.18 -12.67
CA ALA A 80 4.71 0.73 -13.62
C ALA A 80 3.62 1.59 -12.94
N ALA A 81 3.21 1.20 -11.72
CA ALA A 81 2.24 1.97 -10.94
C ALA A 81 2.78 3.33 -10.48
N ALA A 82 4.08 3.44 -10.20
CA ALA A 82 4.74 4.68 -9.81
C ALA A 82 5.40 5.40 -11.00
N SER A 83 4.80 5.27 -12.19
CA SER A 83 5.30 5.91 -13.41
C SER A 83 4.98 7.42 -13.44
N GLY A 84 5.89 8.18 -14.05
CA GLY A 84 5.80 9.63 -14.17
C GLY A 84 6.58 10.38 -13.08
N ASN A 85 6.34 11.69 -12.98
CA ASN A 85 6.94 12.52 -11.94
C ASN A 85 6.18 12.37 -10.63
N GLY A 86 6.91 12.32 -9.53
CA GLY A 86 6.32 12.16 -8.20
C GLY A 86 7.38 12.20 -7.13
N ARG A 87 6.94 12.04 -5.88
CA ARG A 87 7.82 12.01 -4.71
C ARG A 87 7.58 10.78 -3.88
N LEU A 88 8.65 10.26 -3.31
CA LEU A 88 8.60 9.19 -2.31
C LEU A 88 8.63 9.80 -0.91
N ILE A 89 7.78 9.29 -0.02
CA ILE A 89 7.63 9.73 1.37
C ILE A 89 7.89 8.56 2.30
#